data_AF-A0A2X3GSN9-F1
#
_entry.id   AF-A0A2X3GSN9-F1
#
_cell.length_a   1.000
_cell.length_b   1.000
_cell.length_c   1.000
_cell.angle_alpha   90.00
_cell.angle_beta   90.00
_cell.angle_gamma   90.00
#
_symmetry.space_group_name_H-M   'P 1'
#
loop_
_entity.id
_entity.type
_entity.pdbx_description
1 polymer ?
#
loop_
_entity_poly.entity_id
_entity_poly.type
_entity_poly.pdbx_seq_one_letter_code
_entity_poly.pdbx_strand_id
1 'polypeptide(L)' 'MLFGLPVSITVDLAQLRPGAQSTDYFHAVLAYPQRRVVLHGTLLAAAESARFIVHGSRASYIKYGLDPQEERLKKR' A
#
# COMPACT_ATOMS: atom_id res chain seq x y z
N MET A 1 13.92 6.75 -5.43
CA MET A 1 12.63 6.42 -6.09
C MET A 1 12.82 5.11 -6.86
N LEU A 2 11.98 4.09 -6.69
CA LEU A 2 12.28 2.72 -7.18
C LEU A 2 11.96 2.49 -8.68
N PHE A 3 10.96 3.15 -9.24
CA PHE A 3 10.42 2.78 -10.57
C PHE A 3 10.23 3.95 -11.55
N GLY A 4 10.58 5.18 -11.15
CA GLY A 4 10.31 6.38 -11.96
C GLY A 4 8.83 6.74 -12.01
N LEU A 5 8.42 7.51 -13.03
CA LEU A 5 7.02 7.88 -13.24
C LEU A 5 6.24 6.76 -13.94
N PRO A 6 4.99 6.48 -13.52
CA PRO A 6 4.12 5.56 -14.22
C PRO A 6 3.57 6.18 -15.51
N VAL A 7 3.07 5.34 -16.40
CA VAL A 7 2.31 5.73 -17.60
C VAL A 7 0.93 6.27 -17.21
N SER A 8 0.29 5.64 -16.23
CA SER A 8 -0.99 6.07 -15.70
C SER A 8 -1.16 5.65 -14.25
N ILE A 9 -2.10 6.32 -13.57
CA ILE A 9 -2.50 6.00 -12.20
C ILE A 9 -4.02 5.90 -12.18
N THR A 10 -4.53 4.76 -11.71
CA THR A 10 -5.94 4.59 -11.37
C THR A 10 -6.06 4.54 -9.85
N VAL A 11 -6.93 5.35 -9.28
CA VAL A 11 -7.09 5.44 -7.81
C VAL A 11 -8.55 5.29 -7.45
N ASP A 12 -8.81 4.41 -6.49
CA ASP A 12 -10.05 4.33 -5.74
C ASP A 12 -9.81 4.88 -4.32
N LEU A 13 -10.63 5.84 -3.90
CA LEU A 13 -10.58 6.49 -2.59
C LEU A 13 -11.95 6.33 -1.95
N ALA A 14 -11.96 5.96 -0.66
CA ALA A 14 -13.22 5.75 0.05
C ALA A 14 -13.14 6.17 1.52
N GLN A 15 -14.34 6.32 2.09
CA GLN A 15 -14.61 6.41 3.51
C GLN A 15 -15.38 5.15 3.91
N LEU A 16 -14.71 4.17 4.50
CA LEU A 16 -15.29 2.86 4.79
C LEU A 16 -15.80 2.73 6.22
N ARG A 17 -15.21 3.45 7.19
CA ARG A 17 -15.69 3.39 8.58
C ARG A 17 -16.96 4.23 8.75
N PRO A 18 -17.94 3.78 9.56
CA PRO A 18 -19.09 4.60 9.92
C PRO A 18 -18.64 5.93 10.54
N GLY A 19 -19.16 7.03 10.03
CA GLY A 19 -18.84 8.37 10.53
C GLY A 19 -17.45 8.90 10.16
N ALA A 20 -16.71 8.25 9.25
CA ALA A 20 -15.43 8.75 8.78
C ALA A 20 -15.56 10.18 8.21
N GLN A 21 -14.69 11.08 8.67
CA GLN A 21 -14.67 12.49 8.25
C GLN A 21 -13.61 12.79 7.18
N SER A 22 -12.73 11.81 6.90
CA SER A 22 -11.67 11.89 5.90
C SER A 22 -11.48 10.52 5.24
N THR A 23 -10.88 10.49 4.05
CA THR A 23 -10.50 9.24 3.37
C THR A 23 -9.71 8.34 4.32
N ASP A 24 -10.20 7.11 4.50
CA ASP A 24 -9.57 6.11 5.37
C ASP A 24 -9.25 4.80 4.62
N TYR A 25 -9.48 4.82 3.31
CA TYR A 25 -9.17 3.76 2.37
C TYR A 25 -8.61 4.34 1.08
N PHE A 26 -7.60 3.67 0.52
CA PHE A 26 -7.20 3.88 -0.86
C PHE A 26 -6.72 2.59 -1.51
N HIS A 27 -6.94 2.49 -2.82
CA HIS A 27 -6.34 1.50 -3.69
C HIS A 27 -5.87 2.18 -4.98
N ALA A 28 -4.56 2.30 -5.14
CA ALA A 28 -3.94 2.94 -6.29
C ALA A 28 -3.14 1.92 -7.11
N VAL A 29 -3.45 1.84 -8.40
CA VAL A 29 -2.72 1.02 -9.37
C VAL A 29 -1.91 1.95 -10.27
N LEU A 30 -0.59 1.86 -10.16
CA LEU A 30 0.36 2.56 -11.01
C LEU A 30 0.78 1.63 -12.16
N ALA A 31 0.45 2.02 -13.38
CA ALA A 31 0.76 1.24 -14.57
C ALA A 31 2.11 1.65 -15.16
N TYR A 32 2.94 0.66 -15.44
CA TYR A 32 4.17 0.78 -16.21
C TYR A 32 4.11 -0.19 -17.40
N PRO A 33 4.91 -0.05 -18.45
CA PRO A 33 4.80 -0.89 -19.65
C PRO A 33 4.84 -2.40 -19.35
N GLN A 34 5.69 -2.83 -18.40
CA GLN A 34 5.93 -4.25 -18.11
C GLN A 34 5.69 -4.64 -16.63
N ARG A 35 5.10 -3.75 -15.82
CA ARG A 35 4.84 -4.03 -14.41
C ARG A 35 3.65 -3.24 -13.88
N ARG A 36 3.16 -3.68 -12.72
CA ARG A 36 2.11 -3.00 -11.96
C ARG A 36 2.62 -2.79 -10.54
N VAL A 37 2.39 -1.60 -10.01
CA VAL A 37 2.63 -1.30 -8.59
C VAL A 37 1.29 -0.98 -7.98
N VAL A 38 0.91 -1.73 -6.95
CA VAL A 38 -0.33 -1.51 -6.20
C VAL A 38 0.05 -0.91 -4.86
N LEU A 39 -0.49 0.28 -4.58
CA LEU A 39 -0.42 0.90 -3.27
C LEU A 39 -1.80 0.80 -2.64
N HIS A 40 -1.86 0.22 -1.45
CA HIS A 40 -3.11 -0.03 -0.76
C HIS A 40 -2.98 0.33 0.72
N GLY A 41 -4.03 0.92 1.27
CA GLY A 41 -4.14 1.23 2.68
C GLY A 41 -5.60 1.29 3.10
N THR A 42 -5.87 0.82 4.31
CA THR A 42 -7.21 0.85 4.92
C THR A 42 -7.06 0.94 6.43
N LEU A 43 -7.95 1.71 7.07
CA LEU A 43 -8.10 1.71 8.53
C LEU A 43 -9.09 0.64 9.03
N LEU A 44 -9.67 -0.16 8.14
CA LEU A 44 -10.64 -1.22 8.44
C LEU A 44 -10.06 -2.61 8.07
N ALA A 45 -8.91 -2.96 8.65
CA ALA A 45 -8.30 -4.29 8.53
C ALA A 45 -8.06 -4.88 9.93
N ALA A 46 -8.74 -6.00 10.24
CA ALA A 46 -8.60 -6.68 11.53
C ALA A 46 -7.34 -7.56 11.61
N ALA A 47 -6.98 -8.19 10.50
CA ALA A 47 -5.78 -9.02 10.40
C ALA A 47 -4.62 -8.21 9.77
N GLU A 48 -3.40 -8.51 10.21
CA GLU A 48 -2.20 -7.97 9.57
C GLU A 48 -2.07 -8.50 8.15
N SER A 49 -1.74 -7.61 7.21
CA SER A 49 -1.43 -7.96 5.82
C SER A 49 0.06 -7.75 5.54
N ALA A 50 0.56 -8.37 4.47
CA ALA A 50 1.95 -8.18 4.06
C ALA A 50 2.20 -6.71 3.69
N ARG A 51 3.25 -6.12 4.26
CA ARG A 51 3.70 -4.75 3.97
C ARG A 51 4.22 -4.63 2.55
N PHE A 52 4.97 -5.64 2.10
CA PHE A 52 5.47 -5.75 0.74
C PHE A 52 5.24 -7.15 0.19
N ILE A 53 4.74 -7.20 -1.03
CA ILE A 53 4.69 -8.39 -1.87
C ILE A 53 5.30 -7.99 -3.21
N VAL A 54 6.40 -8.64 -3.58
CA VAL A 54 7.10 -8.40 -4.85
C VAL A 54 7.26 -9.72 -5.57
N HIS A 55 6.68 -9.82 -6.75
CA HIS A 55 6.83 -10.98 -7.62
C HIS A 55 7.72 -10.61 -8.81
N GLY A 56 8.75 -11.42 -9.03
CA GLY A 56 9.58 -11.39 -10.22
C GLY A 56 9.50 -12.71 -10.98
N SER A 57 10.10 -12.77 -12.17
CA SER A 57 10.08 -13.97 -13.02
C SER A 57 10.77 -15.20 -12.41
N ARG A 58 11.64 -15.00 -11.40
CA ARG A 58 12.46 -16.07 -10.80
C ARG A 58 12.21 -16.29 -9.32
N ALA A 59 11.60 -15.33 -8.64
CA ALA A 59 11.46 -15.35 -7.19
C ALA A 59 10.36 -14.39 -6.74
N SER A 60 9.91 -14.60 -5.50
CA SER A 60 9.02 -13.68 -4.80
C SER A 60 9.64 -13.25 -3.47
N TYR A 61 9.32 -12.04 -3.05
CA TYR A 61 9.70 -11.50 -1.76
C TYR A 61 8.46 -11.01 -1.03
N ILE A 62 8.25 -11.50 0.19
CA ILE A 62 7.13 -11.12 1.05
C ILE A 62 7.70 -10.65 2.39
N LYS A 63 7.28 -9.46 2.83
CA LYS A 63 7.67 -8.89 4.12
C LYS A 63 6.42 -8.50 4.91
N TYR A 64 6.30 -9.09 6.10
CA TYR A 64 5.32 -8.72 7.13
C TYR A 64 5.95 -7.76 8.15
N GLY A 65 5.11 -7.11 8.95
CA GLY A 65 5.49 -6.15 9.98
C GLY A 65 5.64 -4.72 9.46
N LEU A 66 5.36 -3.77 10.35
CA LEU A 66 5.68 -2.35 10.15
C LEU A 66 7.19 -2.11 10.31
N ASP A 67 7.67 -1.00 9.75
CA ASP A 67 9.03 -0.52 10.02
C ASP A 67 9.17 -0.24 11.53
N PRO A 68 10.21 -0.74 12.22
CA PRO A 68 10.48 -0.43 13.63
C PRO A 68 10.54 1.08 13.94
N GLN A 69 10.78 1.95 12.94
CA GLN A 69 10.73 3.39 13.08
C GLN A 69 9.32 3.94 13.28
N GLU A 70 8.26 3.33 12.72
CA GLU A 70 6.88 3.77 12.95
C GLU A 70 6.46 3.58 14.42
N GLU A 71 6.88 2.48 15.04
CA GLU A 71 6.68 2.24 16.48
C GLU A 71 7.45 3.23 17.35
N ARG A 72 8.60 3.74 16.88
CA ARG A 72 9.33 4.82 17.58
C ARG A 72 8.67 6.18 17.42
N LEU A 73 8.00 6.44 16.29
CA LEU A 73 7.29 7.71 16.07
C LEU A 73 6.01 7.81 16.91
N LYS A 74 5.30 6.70 17.14
CA LYS A 74 4.10 6.66 18.01
C LYS A 74 4.40 6.86 19.50
N LYS A 75 5.66 6.73 19.93
CA LYS A 75 6.10 6.85 21.33
C LYS A 75 6.67 8.22 21.70
N ARG A 76 6.49 9.24 20.84
CA ARG A 76 6.71 10.66 21.18
C ARG A 76 5.38 11.31 21.52
#